data_AF-A0A316ARF4-F1
#
_entry.id   AF-A0A316ARF4-F1
#
_cell.length_a   1.000
_cell.length_b   1.000
_cell.length_c   1.000
_cell.angle_alpha   90.00
_cell.angle_beta   90.00
_cell.angle_gamma   90.00
#
_symmetry.space_group_name_H-M   'P 1'
#
loop_
_entity.id
_entity.type
_entity.pdbx_description
1 polymer ?
#
loop_
_entity_poly.entity_id
_entity_poly.type
_entity_poly.pdbx_seq_one_letter_code
_entity_poly.pdbx_strand_id
1 'polypeptide(L)'
;MRIYIVYIFTATLSSWVIAFYLGISAGFASYLPVLALLGTIILFVFAAPMLMYYRRSGLIIGLIGSLSILPYSLMLLKGILEDGVLNWGILLALPTLLTIISICLTGMALLGKATMAIIPSNPIAKLVLAGSPIGLFVLYILIYGRYWDWGMFKI
;
A
#
# COMPACT_ATOMS: atom_id res chain seq x y z
N MET A 1 10.77 1.51 12.83
CA MET A 1 10.59 0.15 12.29
C MET A 1 9.14 -0.30 12.14
N ARG A 2 8.30 -0.32 13.19
CA ARG A 2 6.90 -0.81 13.07
C ARG A 2 6.11 -0.15 11.93
N ILE A 3 6.11 1.19 11.85
CA ILE A 3 5.39 1.93 10.80
C ILE A 3 5.94 1.64 9.39
N TYR A 4 7.27 1.53 9.26
CA TYR A 4 7.90 1.16 7.99
C TYR A 4 7.40 -0.21 7.50
N ILE A 5 7.40 -1.22 8.38
CA ILE A 5 6.90 -2.56 8.04
C ILE A 5 5.44 -2.49 7.64
N VAL A 6 4.61 -1.77 8.41
CA VAL A 6 3.19 -1.59 8.08
C VAL A 6 3.02 -0.94 6.70
N TYR A 7 3.79 0.09 6.34
CA TYR A 7 3.72 0.69 5.00
C TYR A 7 4.02 -0.30 3.89
N ILE A 8 5.08 -1.11 4.06
CA ILE A 8 5.46 -2.13 3.08
C ILE A 8 4.37 -3.20 2.95
N PHE A 9 3.86 -3.71 4.06
CA PHE A 9 2.80 -4.74 4.05
C PHE A 9 1.49 -4.20 3.47
N THR A 10 1.05 -3.00 3.88
CA THR A 10 -0.13 -2.35 3.32
C THR A 10 0.03 -2.15 1.81
N ALA A 11 1.15 -1.60 1.35
CA ALA A 11 1.38 -1.36 -0.07
C ALA A 11 1.43 -2.68 -0.88
N THR A 12 2.07 -3.71 -0.35
CA THR A 12 2.17 -5.04 -1.01
C THR A 12 0.80 -5.69 -1.14
N LEU A 13 0.03 -5.76 -0.05
CA LEU A 13 -1.25 -6.46 -0.05
C LEU A 13 -2.33 -5.68 -0.80
N SER A 14 -2.35 -4.35 -0.67
CA SER A 14 -3.25 -3.51 -1.46
C SER A 14 -2.92 -3.60 -2.95
N SER A 15 -1.65 -3.56 -3.35
CA SER A 15 -1.28 -3.72 -4.77
C SER A 15 -1.62 -5.11 -5.30
N TRP A 16 -1.38 -6.17 -4.52
CA TRP A 16 -1.78 -7.53 -4.85
C TRP A 16 -3.29 -7.65 -5.05
N VAL A 17 -4.10 -7.16 -4.12
CA VAL A 17 -5.58 -7.21 -4.25
C VAL A 17 -6.07 -6.38 -5.43
N ILE A 18 -5.54 -5.19 -5.67
CA ILE A 18 -5.93 -4.38 -6.83
C ILE A 18 -5.59 -5.11 -8.14
N ALA A 19 -4.41 -5.73 -8.22
CA ALA A 19 -3.99 -6.45 -9.42
C ALA A 19 -4.80 -7.72 -9.69
N PHE A 20 -5.10 -8.51 -8.64
CA PHE A 20 -5.82 -9.78 -8.76
C PHE A 20 -7.34 -9.60 -8.92
N TYR A 21 -7.95 -8.67 -8.17
CA TYR A 21 -9.42 -8.60 -8.08
C TYR A 21 -10.07 -7.92 -9.29
N LEU A 22 -9.38 -6.98 -9.92
CA LEU A 22 -9.97 -6.19 -11.00
C LEU A 22 -9.52 -6.64 -12.39
N GLY A 23 -8.42 -7.40 -12.48
CA GLY A 23 -7.58 -7.29 -13.67
C GLY A 23 -7.25 -5.82 -13.95
N ILE A 24 -6.39 -5.54 -14.91
CA ILE A 24 -6.11 -4.14 -15.25
C ILE A 24 -7.34 -3.46 -15.93
N SER A 25 -8.34 -4.25 -16.37
CA SER A 25 -9.51 -3.77 -17.10
C SER A 25 -10.62 -3.17 -16.24
N ALA A 26 -10.94 -3.72 -15.06
CA ALA A 26 -12.03 -3.18 -14.24
C ALA A 26 -11.63 -1.91 -13.48
N GLY A 27 -10.33 -1.62 -13.39
CA GLY A 27 -9.80 -0.34 -12.88
C GLY A 27 -10.12 0.86 -13.78
N PHE A 28 -10.58 0.67 -15.01
CA PHE A 28 -11.03 1.76 -15.89
C PHE A 28 -12.53 2.07 -15.79
N ALA A 29 -13.31 1.21 -15.13
CA ALA A 29 -14.74 1.45 -14.89
C ALA A 29 -15.00 2.33 -13.65
N SER A 30 -14.03 2.44 -12.74
CA SER A 30 -14.10 3.26 -11.53
C SER A 30 -12.73 3.86 -11.23
N TYR A 31 -12.67 5.12 -10.83
CA TYR A 31 -11.40 5.80 -10.50
C TYR A 31 -10.79 5.34 -9.15
N LEU A 32 -11.55 4.63 -8.32
CA LEU A 32 -11.12 4.26 -6.97
C LEU A 32 -9.92 3.31 -6.92
N PRO A 33 -9.85 2.25 -7.74
CA PRO A 33 -8.68 1.36 -7.77
C PRO A 33 -7.42 2.05 -8.31
N VAL A 34 -7.58 2.97 -9.26
CA VAL A 34 -6.47 3.79 -9.79
C VAL A 34 -5.91 4.69 -8.68
N LEU A 35 -6.79 5.36 -7.93
CA LEU A 35 -6.38 6.17 -6.77
C LEU A 35 -5.68 5.32 -5.70
N ALA A 36 -6.20 4.12 -5.42
CA ALA A 36 -5.58 3.21 -4.47
C ALA A 36 -4.21 2.72 -4.95
N LEU A 37 -4.05 2.46 -6.25
CA LEU A 37 -2.76 2.07 -6.85
C LEU A 37 -1.75 3.24 -6.80
N LEU A 38 -2.18 4.48 -7.02
CA LEU A 38 -1.35 5.64 -6.76
C LEU A 38 -0.95 5.71 -5.27
N GLY A 39 -1.88 5.43 -4.36
CA GLY A 39 -1.61 5.36 -2.93
C GLY A 39 -0.56 4.30 -2.54
N THR A 40 -0.59 3.12 -3.16
CA THR A 40 0.42 2.07 -2.92
C THR A 40 1.79 2.45 -3.47
N ILE A 41 1.84 3.10 -4.64
CA ILE A 41 3.09 3.67 -5.20
C ILE A 41 3.65 4.73 -4.25
N ILE A 42 2.81 5.64 -3.72
CA ILE A 42 3.21 6.65 -2.75
C ILE A 42 3.84 6.00 -1.51
N LEU A 43 3.22 4.95 -0.98
CA LEU A 43 3.74 4.22 0.17
C LEU A 43 5.09 3.54 -0.11
N PHE A 44 5.21 2.84 -1.24
CA PHE A 44 6.40 2.06 -1.59
C PHE A 44 7.59 2.92 -2.02
N VAL A 45 7.37 3.84 -2.95
CA VAL A 45 8.45 4.57 -3.64
C VAL A 45 8.88 5.80 -2.86
N PHE A 46 7.95 6.44 -2.14
CA PHE A 46 8.23 7.72 -1.49
C PHE A 46 8.18 7.63 0.03
N ALA A 47 7.07 7.16 0.62
CA ALA A 47 6.89 7.21 2.06
C ALA A 47 7.90 6.33 2.81
N ALA A 48 8.03 5.04 2.42
CA ALA A 48 8.91 4.10 3.10
C ALA A 48 10.40 4.50 3.00
N PRO A 49 10.95 4.91 1.84
CA PRO A 49 12.31 5.42 1.74
C PRO A 49 12.50 6.73 2.52
N MET A 50 11.56 7.68 2.39
CA MET A 50 11.68 8.98 3.06
C MET A 50 11.58 8.87 4.58
N LEU A 51 10.88 7.85 5.10
CA LEU A 51 10.84 7.56 6.54
C LEU A 51 12.24 7.27 7.12
N MET A 52 13.19 6.77 6.32
CA MET A 52 14.56 6.46 6.78
C MET A 52 15.44 7.70 6.93
N TYR A 53 15.16 8.76 6.17
CA TYR A 53 15.97 9.99 6.13
C TYR A 53 15.25 11.18 6.80
N TYR A 54 13.99 11.43 6.42
CA TYR A 54 13.18 12.56 6.87
C TYR A 54 11.87 12.07 7.49
N ARG A 55 11.93 11.70 8.77
CA ARG A 55 10.83 11.06 9.51
C ARG A 55 9.48 11.77 9.38
N ARG A 56 9.42 13.09 9.64
CA ARG A 56 8.15 13.83 9.59
C ARG A 56 7.56 13.84 8.17
N SER A 57 8.38 14.14 7.17
CA SER A 57 7.96 14.14 5.78
C SER A 57 7.50 12.75 5.32
N GLY A 58 8.24 11.69 5.68
CA GLY A 58 7.86 10.31 5.38
C GLY A 58 6.52 9.90 6.01
N LEU A 59 6.22 10.35 7.23
CA LEU A 59 4.92 10.11 7.88
C LEU A 59 3.78 10.88 7.20
N ILE A 60 4.01 12.14 6.81
CA ILE A 60 3.00 12.94 6.10
C ILE A 60 2.67 12.31 4.75
N ILE A 61 3.69 11.96 3.98
CA ILE A 61 3.53 11.29 2.67
C ILE A 61 2.89 9.91 2.86
N GLY A 62 3.29 9.19 3.91
CA GLY A 62 2.70 7.90 4.26
C GLY A 62 1.22 7.99 4.61
N LEU A 63 0.81 9.06 5.30
CA LEU A 63 -0.59 9.34 5.58
C LEU A 63 -1.37 9.62 4.29
N ILE A 64 -0.83 10.45 3.40
CA ILE A 64 -1.44 10.76 2.09
C ILE A 64 -1.63 9.47 1.27
N GLY A 65 -0.59 8.64 1.18
CA GLY A 65 -0.66 7.35 0.49
C GLY A 65 -1.72 6.42 1.10
N SER A 66 -1.73 6.28 2.43
CA SER A 66 -2.70 5.43 3.12
C SER A 66 -4.15 5.93 2.99
N LEU A 67 -4.36 7.25 3.04
CA LEU A 67 -5.68 7.87 2.82
C LEU A 67 -6.16 7.69 1.38
N SER A 68 -5.25 7.68 0.40
CA SER A 68 -5.61 7.43 -1.00
C SER A 68 -6.08 5.98 -1.24
N ILE A 69 -5.57 5.03 -0.46
CA ILE A 69 -6.00 3.61 -0.50
C ILE A 69 -7.36 3.40 0.18
N LEU A 70 -7.66 4.18 1.22
CA LEU A 70 -8.79 3.94 2.12
C LEU A 70 -10.16 3.84 1.41
N PRO A 71 -10.56 4.74 0.47
CA PRO A 71 -11.87 4.66 -0.18
C PRO A 71 -12.11 3.33 -0.88
N TYR A 72 -11.10 2.84 -1.61
CA TYR A 72 -11.18 1.54 -2.29
C TYR A 72 -11.29 0.39 -1.29
N SER A 73 -10.45 0.40 -0.26
CA SER A 73 -10.46 -0.62 0.79
C SER A 73 -11.80 -0.71 1.55
N LEU A 74 -12.46 0.42 1.79
CA LEU A 74 -13.78 0.44 2.42
C LEU A 74 -14.88 -0.08 1.50
N MET A 75 -14.85 0.28 0.22
CA MET A 75 -15.81 -0.24 -0.77
C MET A 75 -15.68 -1.76 -0.93
N LEU A 76 -14.45 -2.26 -0.99
CA LEU A 76 -14.17 -3.69 -1.08
C LEU A 76 -14.64 -4.44 0.18
N LEU A 77 -14.39 -3.88 1.38
CA LEU A 77 -14.90 -4.45 2.62
C LEU A 77 -16.42 -4.50 2.67
N LYS A 78 -17.09 -3.44 2.20
CA LYS A 78 -18.56 -3.39 2.13
C LYS A 78 -19.11 -4.50 1.23
N GLY A 79 -18.54 -4.70 0.05
CA GLY A 79 -18.96 -5.78 -0.86
C GLY A 79 -18.84 -7.17 -0.22
N ILE A 80 -17.72 -7.44 0.45
CA ILE A 80 -17.51 -8.73 1.15
C ILE A 80 -18.55 -8.96 2.27
N LEU A 81 -18.91 -7.90 3.01
CA LEU A 81 -19.89 -8.00 4.09
C LEU A 81 -21.32 -8.18 3.59
N GLU A 82 -21.66 -7.59 2.43
CA GLU A 82 -22.97 -7.74 1.79
C GLU A 82 -23.19 -9.14 1.23
N ASP A 83 -22.12 -9.81 0.77
CA ASP A 83 -22.19 -11.20 0.29
C ASP A 83 -22.60 -12.18 1.40
N GLY A 84 -22.41 -11.85 2.68
CA GLY A 84 -22.96 -12.57 3.83
C GLY A 84 -22.45 -14.02 4.03
N VAL A 85 -21.56 -14.50 3.17
CA VAL A 85 -21.00 -15.86 3.20
C VAL A 85 -19.56 -15.82 3.72
N LEU A 86 -19.29 -16.55 4.80
CA LEU A 86 -17.94 -16.81 5.30
C LEU A 86 -17.17 -17.67 4.28
N ASN A 87 -16.43 -17.00 3.39
CA ASN A 87 -15.57 -17.64 2.38
C ASN A 87 -14.13 -17.10 2.46
N TRP A 88 -13.24 -17.64 1.63
CA TRP A 88 -11.85 -17.19 1.51
C TRP A 88 -11.73 -15.72 1.09
N GLY A 89 -12.79 -15.09 0.57
CA GLY A 89 -12.86 -13.67 0.26
C GLY A 89 -12.71 -12.76 1.47
N ILE A 90 -12.95 -13.25 2.69
CA ILE A 90 -12.65 -12.50 3.93
C ILE A 90 -11.17 -12.14 4.04
N LEU A 91 -10.26 -12.91 3.44
CA LEU A 91 -8.84 -12.57 3.40
C LEU A 91 -8.57 -11.27 2.63
N LEU A 92 -9.49 -10.85 1.74
CA LEU A 92 -9.42 -9.58 1.03
C LEU A 92 -9.79 -8.38 1.91
N ALA A 93 -10.34 -8.59 3.11
CA ALA A 93 -10.53 -7.54 4.12
C ALA A 93 -9.20 -7.16 4.81
N LEU A 94 -8.16 -8.00 4.70
CA LEU A 94 -6.88 -7.81 5.37
C LEU A 94 -6.12 -6.54 4.91
N PRO A 95 -6.06 -6.21 3.61
CA PRO A 95 -5.58 -4.89 3.15
C PRO A 95 -6.33 -3.71 3.78
N THR A 96 -7.65 -3.83 3.98
CA THR A 96 -8.45 -2.76 4.61
C THR A 96 -8.06 -2.56 6.06
N LEU A 97 -7.94 -3.65 6.82
CA LEU A 97 -7.47 -3.62 8.21
C LEU A 97 -6.06 -3.01 8.31
N LEU A 98 -5.14 -3.42 7.43
CA LEU A 98 -3.78 -2.86 7.38
C LEU A 98 -3.76 -1.38 6.99
N THR A 99 -4.63 -0.95 6.09
CA THR A 99 -4.76 0.47 5.71
C THR A 99 -5.21 1.29 6.91
N ILE A 100 -6.22 0.83 7.67
CA ILE A 100 -6.69 1.49 8.89
C ILE A 100 -5.59 1.54 9.94
N ILE A 101 -4.90 0.41 10.20
CA ILE A 101 -3.77 0.35 11.14
C ILE A 101 -2.66 1.31 10.72
N SER A 102 -2.34 1.38 9.42
CA SER A 102 -1.35 2.32 8.88
C SER A 102 -1.72 3.76 9.20
N ILE A 103 -2.96 4.16 8.95
CA ILE A 103 -3.47 5.51 9.23
C ILE A 103 -3.40 5.81 10.74
N CYS A 104 -3.92 4.91 11.58
CA CYS A 104 -3.93 5.10 13.03
C CYS A 104 -2.52 5.24 13.60
N LEU A 105 -1.60 4.32 13.25
CA LEU A 105 -0.22 4.38 13.72
C LEU A 105 0.49 5.64 13.22
N THR A 106 0.28 6.02 11.97
CA THR A 106 0.87 7.25 11.40
C THR A 106 0.34 8.50 12.10
N GLY A 107 -0.97 8.57 12.36
CA GLY A 107 -1.60 9.68 13.07
C GLY A 107 -1.09 9.79 14.51
N MET A 108 -1.05 8.69 15.27
CA MET A 108 -0.50 8.67 16.63
C MET A 108 0.98 9.09 16.65
N ALA A 109 1.74 8.68 15.64
CA ALA A 109 3.15 9.00 15.46
C ALA A 109 3.37 10.50 15.16
N LEU A 110 2.51 11.12 14.34
CA LEU A 110 2.54 12.56 14.07
C LEU A 110 2.16 13.39 15.31
N LEU A 111 1.22 12.89 16.13
CA LEU A 111 0.81 13.51 17.40
C LEU A 111 1.81 13.29 18.55
N GLY A 112 2.93 12.60 18.31
CA GLY A 112 3.95 12.32 19.33
C GLY A 112 3.53 11.28 20.38
N LYS A 113 2.40 10.59 20.20
CA LYS A 113 1.85 9.61 21.16
C LYS A 113 2.40 8.19 21.01
N ALA A 114 3.17 7.91 19.95
CA ALA A 114 3.72 6.58 19.69
C ALA A 114 5.24 6.52 19.90
N THR A 115 5.71 5.54 20.68
CA THR A 115 7.13 5.16 20.79
C THR A 115 7.58 4.58 19.45
N MET A 116 8.29 5.39 18.67
CA MET A 116 8.79 4.97 17.37
C MET A 116 10.15 4.27 17.55
N ALA A 117 10.24 3.05 17.03
CA ALA A 117 11.49 2.29 17.03
C ALA A 117 12.62 3.04 16.31
N ILE A 118 13.82 2.97 16.90
CA ILE A 118 15.06 3.63 16.48
C ILE A 118 15.33 3.33 15.00
N ILE A 119 15.54 4.38 14.20
CA ILE A 119 15.99 4.25 12.81
C ILE A 119 17.47 3.83 12.85
N PRO A 120 17.94 2.89 12.01
CA PRO A 120 19.33 2.46 12.04
C PRO A 120 20.24 3.67 11.82
N SER A 121 21.28 3.84 12.64
CA SER A 121 22.29 4.88 12.42
C SER A 121 23.18 4.57 11.23
N ASN A 122 23.35 3.29 10.91
CA ASN A 122 24.22 2.83 9.82
C ASN A 122 23.68 3.27 8.45
N PRO A 123 24.46 4.04 7.65
CA PRO A 123 24.03 4.55 6.36
C PRO A 123 23.76 3.43 5.33
N ILE A 124 24.50 2.32 5.38
CA ILE A 124 24.29 1.17 4.49
C ILE A 124 22.95 0.52 4.81
N ALA A 125 22.62 0.33 6.08
CA ALA A 125 21.32 -0.23 6.49
C ALA A 125 20.15 0.68 6.05
N LYS A 126 20.31 2.01 6.13
CA LYS A 126 19.31 2.96 5.62
C LYS A 126 19.14 2.84 4.11
N LEU A 127 20.24 2.74 3.36
CA LEU A 127 20.21 2.62 1.91
C LEU A 127 19.54 1.31 1.46
N VAL A 128 19.85 0.19 2.13
CA VAL A 128 19.20 -1.10 1.85
C VAL A 128 17.70 -1.04 2.15
N LEU A 129 17.29 -0.47 3.28
CA LEU A 129 15.87 -0.34 3.64
C LEU A 129 15.11 0.69 2.79
N ALA A 130 15.79 1.69 2.25
CA ALA A 130 15.21 2.64 1.31
C ALA A 130 15.14 2.05 -0.11
N GLY A 131 16.09 1.19 -0.48
CA GLY A 131 16.16 0.55 -1.79
C GLY A 131 15.25 -0.68 -1.92
N SER A 132 15.03 -1.45 -0.85
CA SER A 132 14.20 -2.66 -0.91
C SER A 132 12.76 -2.43 -1.39
N PRO A 133 12.04 -1.37 -0.98
CA PRO A 133 10.69 -1.07 -1.46
C PRO A 133 10.66 -0.80 -2.97
N ILE A 134 11.66 -0.05 -3.45
CA ILE A 134 11.81 0.31 -4.86
C ILE A 134 12.17 -0.94 -5.68
N GLY A 135 13.11 -1.76 -5.19
CA GLY A 135 13.49 -3.01 -5.83
C GLY A 135 12.32 -3.99 -5.95
N LEU A 136 11.52 -4.13 -4.88
CA LEU A 136 10.30 -4.94 -4.91
C LEU A 136 9.28 -4.42 -5.93
N PHE A 137 9.10 -3.09 -6.01
CA PHE A 137 8.22 -2.48 -6.99
C PHE A 137 8.69 -2.71 -8.44
N VAL A 138 9.99 -2.58 -8.70
CA VAL A 138 10.58 -2.87 -10.02
C VAL A 138 10.41 -4.35 -10.38
N LEU A 139 10.69 -5.26 -9.45
CA LEU A 139 10.48 -6.70 -9.67
C LEU A 139 9.01 -7.02 -9.98
N TYR A 140 8.07 -6.37 -9.28
CA TYR A 140 6.65 -6.51 -9.56
C TYR A 140 6.31 -6.10 -11.00
N ILE A 141 6.80 -4.96 -11.48
CA ILE A 141 6.61 -4.52 -12.87
C ILE A 141 7.24 -5.49 -13.87
N LEU A 142 8.45 -6.00 -13.61
CA LEU A 142 9.11 -6.92 -14.53
C LEU A 142 8.38 -8.27 -14.65
N ILE A 143 7.87 -8.80 -13.54
CA ILE A 143 7.18 -10.10 -13.51
C ILE A 143 5.76 -9.97 -14.07
N TYR A 144 5.02 -8.95 -13.63
CA TYR A 144 3.60 -8.82 -13.92
C TYR A 144 3.26 -7.83 -15.04
N GLY A 145 4.19 -6.95 -15.42
CA GLY A 145 3.98 -5.95 -16.48
C GLY A 145 3.71 -6.57 -17.84
N ARG A 146 4.17 -7.81 -18.10
CA ARG A 146 3.81 -8.55 -19.32
C ARG A 146 2.31 -8.85 -19.44
N TYR A 147 1.60 -8.91 -18.32
CA TYR A 147 0.14 -9.08 -18.28
C TYR A 147 -0.60 -7.75 -18.38
N TRP A 148 0.11 -6.63 -18.60
CA TRP A 148 -0.47 -5.31 -18.82
C TRP A 148 -0.64 -5.02 -20.32
N ASP A 149 -0.51 -6.03 -21.18
CA ASP A 149 -0.73 -5.90 -22.61
C ASP A 149 -2.16 -5.42 -22.89
N TRP A 150 -2.25 -4.28 -23.57
CA TRP A 150 -3.50 -3.67 -23.97
C TRP A 150 -4.29 -4.58 -24.94
N GLY A 151 -3.61 -5.53 -25.59
CA GLY A 151 -4.22 -6.55 -26.43
C GLY A 151 -5.19 -7.48 -25.70
N MET A 152 -5.04 -7.67 -24.39
CA MET A 152 -5.99 -8.45 -23.58
C MET A 152 -7.32 -7.69 -23.32
N PHE A 153 -7.43 -6.43 -23.76
CA PHE A 153 -8.65 -5.61 -23.66
C PHE A 153 -9.34 -5.37 -25.01
N LYS A 154 -8.86 -5.98 -26.10
CA LYS A 154 -9.61 -5.99 -27.37
C LYS A 154 -10.76 -6.98 -27.25
N ILE A 155 -11.98 -6.46 -27.12
CA ILE A 155 -13.24 -7.18 -27.31
C ILE A 155 -13.45 -7.40 -28.81
#